data_AF-A0A661CY67-F1
#
_entry.id   AF-A0A661CY67-F1
#
_cell.length_a   1.000
_cell.length_b   1.000
_cell.length_c   1.000
_cell.angle_alpha   90.00
_cell.angle_beta   90.00
_cell.angle_gamma   90.00
#
_symmetry.space_group_name_H-M   'P 1'
#
loop_
_entity.id
_entity.type
_entity.pdbx_description
1 polymer ?
#
loop_
_entity_poly.entity_id
_entity_poly.type
_entity_poly.pdbx_seq_one_letter_code
_entity_poly.pdbx_strand_id
1 'polypeptide(L)'
;MNIERKRITKKSRMLDAIGDVMVEMYLDGVRDPSIDRVAGVMCDNSLVPSTANSIRGVFLDELTNEVTRYFVEVSKIVSAELGNLPFHHVNHKYYSKGKRTPNCMEEAIDYVTVSGRGGKTQGVRFISGDGAKTDYYYAAYLTFWGAIEDTRRANLTEKIQEGTTHKAIGETEVKKLPEFLHPVGNRLAHK
;
A
#
# COMPACT_ATOMS: atom_id res chain seq x y z
N MET A 1 -20.26 26.93 14.22
CA MET A 1 -19.47 25.79 13.72
C MET A 1 -19.23 24.84 14.87
N ASN A 2 -19.86 23.67 14.88
CA ASN A 2 -19.48 22.60 15.79
C ASN A 2 -18.15 22.03 15.29
N ILE A 3 -17.06 22.38 15.96
CA ILE A 3 -15.78 21.69 15.77
C ILE A 3 -15.99 20.32 16.41
N GLU A 4 -16.29 19.33 15.58
CA GLU A 4 -16.34 17.94 16.00
C GLU A 4 -14.96 17.59 16.57
N ARG A 5 -14.83 17.59 17.90
CA ARG A 5 -13.57 17.27 18.58
C ARG A 5 -13.31 15.79 18.40
N LYS A 6 -12.66 15.43 17.29
CA LYS A 6 -12.20 14.06 17.03
C LYS A 6 -11.30 13.66 18.20
N ARG A 7 -11.70 12.62 18.94
CA ARG A 7 -10.95 12.14 20.10
C ARG A 7 -9.58 11.65 19.64
N ILE A 8 -8.51 12.30 20.10
CA ILE A 8 -7.14 11.88 19.84
C ILE A 8 -6.87 10.60 20.65
N THR A 9 -6.59 9.49 19.96
CA THR A 9 -6.32 8.18 20.55
C THR A 9 -4.83 7.83 20.45
N LYS A 10 -4.36 6.81 21.19
CA LYS A 10 -2.99 6.27 21.00
C LYS A 10 -2.78 5.88 19.53
N LYS A 11 -3.76 5.22 18.93
CA LYS A 11 -3.73 4.80 17.53
C LYS A 11 -3.58 5.99 16.58
N SER A 12 -4.41 7.04 16.72
CA SER A 12 -4.35 8.19 15.81
C SER A 12 -2.99 8.89 15.90
N ARG A 13 -2.47 9.12 17.12
CA ARG A 13 -1.13 9.71 17.29
C ARG A 13 -0.02 8.87 16.66
N MET A 14 -0.14 7.54 16.72
CA MET A 14 0.83 6.65 16.11
C MET A 14 0.74 6.68 14.58
N LEU A 15 -0.47 6.70 14.02
CA LEU A 15 -0.67 6.85 12.57
C LEU A 15 -0.08 8.17 12.07
N ASP A 16 -0.36 9.27 12.77
CA ASP A 16 0.15 10.60 12.42
C ASP A 16 1.68 10.61 12.47
N ALA A 17 2.28 10.14 13.58
CA ALA A 17 3.75 10.12 13.73
C ALA A 17 4.47 9.24 12.70
N ILE A 18 3.90 8.07 12.36
CA ILE A 18 4.47 7.22 11.30
C ILE A 18 4.30 7.89 9.93
N GLY A 19 3.14 8.52 9.70
CA GLY A 19 2.81 9.22 8.46
C GLY A 19 3.77 10.37 8.18
N ASP A 20 3.98 11.24 9.17
CA ASP A 20 4.90 12.37 9.10
C ASP A 20 6.30 11.90 8.67
N VAL A 21 6.85 10.88 9.33
CA VAL A 21 8.17 10.33 8.98
C VAL A 21 8.19 9.77 7.56
N MET A 22 7.15 9.07 7.12
CA MET A 22 7.08 8.53 5.75
C MET A 22 6.96 9.63 4.69
N VAL A 23 6.24 10.71 4.97
CA VAL A 23 6.14 11.89 4.10
C VAL A 23 7.49 12.59 4.01
N GLU A 24 8.14 12.87 5.14
CA GLU A 24 9.48 13.47 5.18
C GLU A 24 10.48 12.64 4.36
N MET A 25 10.52 11.32 4.59
CA MET A 25 11.35 10.40 3.81
C MET A 25 11.09 10.49 2.31
N TYR A 26 9.82 10.59 1.90
CA TYR A 26 9.45 10.75 0.49
C TYR A 26 9.97 12.06 -0.09
N LEU A 27 9.79 13.17 0.64
CA LEU A 27 10.26 14.50 0.26
C LEU A 27 11.80 14.56 0.16
N ASP A 28 12.49 13.79 1.00
CA ASP A 28 13.96 13.58 0.95
C ASP A 28 14.40 12.62 -0.17
N GLY A 29 13.48 12.15 -1.01
CA GLY A 29 13.74 11.30 -2.18
C GLY A 29 13.69 9.79 -1.92
N VAL A 30 13.33 9.36 -0.71
CA VAL A 30 13.15 7.94 -0.38
C VAL A 30 11.73 7.50 -0.71
N ARG A 31 11.53 7.00 -1.94
CA ARG A 31 10.20 6.62 -2.44
C ARG A 31 9.75 5.21 -2.01
N ASP A 32 10.64 4.42 -1.44
CA ASP A 32 10.42 3.03 -1.03
C ASP A 32 10.76 2.75 0.45
N PRO A 33 10.15 3.46 1.42
CA PRO A 33 10.46 3.25 2.83
C PRO A 33 10.14 1.81 3.27
N SER A 34 11.13 1.14 3.87
CA SER A 34 10.93 -0.12 4.58
C SER A 34 10.45 0.15 6.02
N ILE A 35 9.76 -0.82 6.60
CA ILE A 35 9.29 -0.78 8.00
C ILE A 35 10.46 -0.48 8.95
N ASP A 36 11.56 -1.22 8.81
CA ASP A 36 12.75 -1.05 9.67
C ASP A 36 13.37 0.34 9.52
N ARG A 37 13.35 0.92 8.30
CA ARG A 37 13.89 2.26 8.07
C ARG A 37 13.02 3.32 8.72
N VAL A 38 11.69 3.19 8.61
CA VAL A 38 10.74 4.10 9.26
C VAL A 38 10.90 4.02 10.78
N ALA A 39 10.92 2.81 11.35
CA ALA A 39 11.14 2.60 12.78
C ALA A 39 12.51 3.13 13.24
N GLY A 40 13.56 2.97 12.43
CA GLY A 40 14.89 3.51 12.68
C GLY A 40 14.90 5.04 12.79
N VAL A 41 14.29 5.73 11.82
CA VAL A 41 14.17 7.20 11.84
C VAL A 41 13.35 7.67 13.05
N MET A 42 12.23 7.02 13.35
CA MET A 42 11.43 7.33 14.54
C MET A 42 12.25 7.15 15.83
N CYS A 43 13.04 6.08 15.92
CA CYS A 43 13.89 5.78 17.06
C CYS A 43 14.96 6.87 17.25
N ASP A 44 15.67 7.23 16.18
CA ASP A 44 16.74 8.22 16.22
C ASP A 44 16.21 9.64 16.46
N ASN A 45 15.01 9.97 15.99
CA ASN A 45 14.35 11.25 16.29
C ASN A 45 13.87 11.37 17.74
N SER A 46 13.65 10.24 18.41
CA SER A 46 13.08 10.18 19.77
C SER A 46 14.13 10.05 20.87
N LEU A 47 15.34 9.58 20.53
CA LEU A 47 16.40 9.29 21.49
C LEU A 47 17.56 10.24 21.31
N VAL A 48 18.18 10.64 22.43
CA VAL A 48 19.45 11.40 22.37
C VAL A 48 20.57 10.49 21.84
N PRO A 49 21.55 11.03 21.08
CA PRO A 49 22.66 10.24 20.51
C PRO A 49 23.51 9.47 21.52
N SER A 50 23.52 9.90 22.78
CA SER A 50 24.26 9.26 23.87
C SER A 50 23.51 8.08 24.52
N THR A 51 22.32 7.74 24.05
CA THR A 51 21.54 6.61 24.57
C THR A 51 22.31 5.30 24.39
N ALA A 52 22.35 4.46 25.44
CA ALA A 52 23.02 3.16 25.36
C ALA A 52 22.41 2.28 24.25
N ASN A 53 23.26 1.56 23.50
CA ASN A 53 22.84 0.72 22.38
C ASN A 53 21.81 -0.35 22.76
N SER A 54 21.88 -0.90 23.97
CA SER A 54 20.90 -1.87 24.46
C SER A 54 19.50 -1.26 24.61
N ILE A 55 19.41 -0.03 25.11
CA ILE A 55 18.14 0.71 25.24
C ILE A 55 17.61 1.05 23.84
N ARG A 56 18.49 1.53 22.95
CA ARG A 56 18.12 1.82 21.56
C ARG A 56 17.57 0.58 20.86
N GLY A 57 18.19 -0.59 21.07
CA GLY A 57 17.75 -1.86 20.50
C GLY A 57 16.34 -2.24 20.93
N VAL A 58 16.06 -2.23 22.24
CA VAL A 58 14.73 -2.52 22.78
C VAL A 58 13.68 -1.55 22.23
N PHE A 59 14.01 -0.26 22.19
CA PHE A 59 13.08 0.76 21.69
C PHE A 59 12.80 0.62 20.20
N LEU A 60 13.82 0.29 19.40
CA LEU A 60 13.67 0.04 17.97
C LEU A 60 12.77 -1.18 17.69
N ASP A 61 12.92 -2.25 18.45
CA ASP A 61 12.09 -3.46 18.29
C ASP A 61 10.60 -3.16 18.56
N GLU A 62 10.31 -2.41 19.63
CA GLU A 62 8.95 -1.99 19.96
C GLU A 62 8.36 -1.05 18.90
N LEU A 63 9.14 -0.10 18.40
CA LEU A 63 8.71 0.76 17.29
C LEU A 63 8.46 -0.04 16.01
N THR A 64 9.32 -0.99 15.67
CA THR A 64 9.17 -1.86 14.49
C THR A 64 7.85 -2.64 14.56
N ASN A 65 7.47 -3.13 15.74
CA ASN A 65 6.20 -3.82 15.95
C ASN A 65 4.99 -2.88 15.74
N GLU A 66 5.03 -1.66 16.27
CA GLU A 66 3.95 -0.69 16.09
C GLU A 66 3.84 -0.18 14.64
N VAL A 67 4.98 0.09 13.98
CA VAL A 67 5.02 0.44 12.55
C VAL A 67 4.42 -0.68 11.73
N THR A 68 4.83 -1.94 11.96
CA THR A 68 4.27 -3.11 11.27
C THR A 68 2.76 -3.21 11.43
N ARG A 69 2.25 -3.01 12.66
CA ARG A 69 0.83 -3.11 12.98
C ARG A 69 -0.01 -2.12 12.18
N TYR A 70 0.48 -0.89 11.99
CA TYR A 70 -0.28 0.19 11.35
C TYR A 70 0.12 0.47 9.89
N PHE A 71 1.11 -0.25 9.35
CA PHE A 71 1.77 0.06 8.09
C PHE A 71 0.81 0.20 6.88
N VAL A 72 -0.17 -0.68 6.78
CA VAL A 72 -1.16 -0.65 5.68
C VAL A 72 -2.08 0.56 5.77
N GLU A 73 -2.47 0.94 6.99
CA GLU A 73 -3.37 2.07 7.23
C GLU A 73 -2.64 3.39 6.99
N VAL A 74 -1.42 3.53 7.53
CA VAL A 74 -0.61 4.73 7.33
C VAL A 74 -0.19 4.93 5.88
N SER A 75 0.10 3.85 5.12
CA SER A 75 0.42 3.97 3.69
C SER A 75 -0.71 4.64 2.89
N LYS A 76 -1.96 4.42 3.27
CA LYS A 76 -3.13 5.08 2.65
C LYS A 76 -3.22 6.56 3.02
N ILE A 77 -2.92 6.89 4.28
CA ILE A 77 -2.90 8.27 4.77
C ILE A 77 -1.81 9.06 4.05
N VAL A 78 -0.58 8.53 4.02
CA VAL A 78 0.57 9.12 3.32
C VAL A 78 0.28 9.29 1.83
N SER A 79 -0.32 8.30 1.19
CA SER A 79 -0.76 8.41 -0.22
C SER A 79 -1.68 9.60 -0.44
N ALA A 80 -2.68 9.80 0.42
CA ALA A 80 -3.60 10.92 0.33
C ALA A 80 -2.89 12.26 0.55
N GLU A 81 -2.00 12.35 1.53
CA GLU A 81 -1.20 13.55 1.83
C GLU A 81 -0.25 13.94 0.69
N LEU A 82 0.32 12.95 0.01
CA LEU A 82 1.19 13.17 -1.14
C LEU A 82 0.40 13.43 -2.45
N GLY A 83 -0.91 13.68 -2.38
CA GLY A 83 -1.74 13.99 -3.54
C GLY A 83 -2.35 12.76 -4.22
N ASN A 84 -2.77 11.77 -3.43
CA ASN A 84 -3.29 10.47 -3.88
C ASN A 84 -2.31 9.69 -4.76
N LEU A 85 -1.02 9.71 -4.40
CA LEU A 85 -0.02 8.95 -5.15
C LEU A 85 -0.33 7.46 -5.11
N PRO A 86 -0.35 6.78 -6.26
CA PRO A 86 -0.47 5.33 -6.28
C PRO A 86 0.68 4.69 -5.50
N PHE A 87 0.41 3.55 -4.87
CA PHE A 87 1.42 2.81 -4.13
C PHE A 87 1.14 1.31 -4.14
N HIS A 88 2.16 0.53 -3.81
CA HIS A 88 2.03 -0.91 -3.56
C HIS A 88 2.95 -1.35 -2.44
N HIS A 89 2.54 -2.39 -1.71
CA HIS A 89 3.37 -2.99 -0.68
C HIS A 89 4.39 -3.93 -1.31
N VAL A 90 5.60 -3.96 -0.75
CA VAL A 90 6.71 -4.76 -1.24
C VAL A 90 7.21 -5.74 -0.18
N ASN A 91 7.81 -6.83 -0.63
CA ASN A 91 8.35 -7.88 0.23
C ASN A 91 9.88 -7.77 0.38
N HIS A 92 10.50 -8.70 1.12
CA HIS A 92 11.94 -8.69 1.37
C HIS A 92 12.79 -8.79 0.09
N LYS A 93 12.31 -9.49 -0.96
CA LYS A 93 13.05 -9.59 -2.23
C LYS A 93 13.24 -8.22 -2.86
N TYR A 94 12.28 -7.30 -2.69
CA TYR A 94 12.39 -5.93 -3.16
C TYR A 94 13.55 -5.16 -2.52
N TYR A 95 13.94 -5.49 -1.29
CA TYR A 95 15.06 -4.84 -0.59
C TYR A 95 16.35 -5.65 -0.64
N SER A 96 16.36 -6.80 -1.32
CA SER A 96 17.54 -7.66 -1.39
C SER A 96 18.70 -7.01 -2.16
N LYS A 97 19.93 -7.26 -1.69
CA LYS A 97 21.15 -6.81 -2.36
C LYS A 97 21.26 -7.48 -3.73
N GLY A 98 21.57 -6.70 -4.77
CA GLY A 98 21.72 -7.21 -6.14
C GLY A 98 20.40 -7.47 -6.86
N LYS A 99 19.28 -6.94 -6.35
CA LYS A 99 17.98 -6.98 -7.06
C LYS A 99 18.15 -6.48 -8.49
N ARG A 100 17.76 -7.30 -9.47
CA ARG A 100 17.62 -6.84 -10.85
C ARG A 100 16.24 -6.23 -11.04
N THR A 101 16.16 -5.26 -11.95
CA THR A 101 14.86 -4.76 -12.40
C THR A 101 14.15 -5.91 -13.15
N PRO A 102 12.88 -6.19 -12.85
CA PRO A 102 12.11 -7.20 -13.58
C PRO A 102 11.98 -6.79 -15.04
N ASN A 103 12.03 -7.78 -15.93
CA ASN A 103 11.88 -7.55 -17.37
C ASN A 103 10.44 -7.80 -17.85
N CYS A 104 9.61 -8.43 -17.03
CA CYS A 104 8.22 -8.71 -17.33
C CYS A 104 7.34 -8.62 -16.08
N MET A 105 6.02 -8.68 -16.29
CA MET A 105 5.04 -8.64 -15.20
C MET A 105 5.22 -9.84 -14.27
N GLU A 106 5.47 -11.03 -14.81
CA GLU A 106 5.62 -12.27 -14.04
C GLU A 106 6.73 -12.18 -13.00
N GLU A 107 7.87 -11.59 -13.38
CA GLU A 107 8.99 -11.34 -12.47
C GLU A 107 8.66 -10.25 -11.46
N ALA A 108 7.88 -9.23 -11.83
CA ALA A 108 7.55 -8.12 -10.94
C ALA A 108 6.66 -8.57 -9.76
N ILE A 109 5.80 -9.57 -9.98
CA ILE A 109 4.92 -10.17 -8.97
C ILE A 109 5.72 -10.66 -7.76
N ASP A 110 6.91 -11.22 -8.00
CA ASP A 110 7.75 -11.76 -6.94
C ASP A 110 8.23 -10.71 -5.93
N TYR A 111 8.14 -9.42 -6.25
CA TYR A 111 8.60 -8.32 -5.40
C TYR A 111 7.47 -7.60 -4.66
N VAL A 112 6.22 -7.81 -5.10
CA VAL A 112 5.03 -7.15 -4.55
C VAL A 112 4.36 -8.09 -3.55
N THR A 113 3.88 -7.54 -2.43
CA THR A 113 3.09 -8.33 -1.48
C THR A 113 1.66 -8.46 -2.00
N VAL A 114 1.25 -9.70 -2.27
CA VAL A 114 -0.08 -10.05 -2.75
C VAL A 114 -0.72 -11.10 -1.83
N SER A 115 -2.00 -10.92 -1.50
CA SER A 115 -2.76 -11.90 -0.71
C SER A 115 -2.71 -13.29 -1.36
N GLY A 116 -2.37 -14.33 -0.60
CA GLY A 116 -2.37 -15.72 -1.09
C GLY A 116 -1.11 -16.18 -1.85
N ARG A 117 -0.14 -15.30 -2.16
CA ARG A 117 1.17 -15.67 -2.75
C ARG A 117 2.36 -15.08 -2.00
N GLY A 118 2.43 -15.41 -0.70
CA GLY A 118 3.70 -15.56 0.04
C GLY A 118 4.60 -14.33 0.11
N GLY A 119 4.39 -13.51 1.14
CA GLY A 119 5.37 -12.52 1.58
C GLY A 119 4.80 -11.69 2.72
N LYS A 120 5.60 -11.42 3.76
CA LYS A 120 5.25 -10.37 4.72
C LYS A 120 5.58 -9.03 4.09
N THR A 121 4.71 -8.05 4.26
CA THR A 121 5.03 -6.66 3.92
C THR A 121 6.30 -6.25 4.65
N GLN A 122 7.26 -5.72 3.90
CA GLN A 122 8.52 -5.19 4.43
C GLN A 122 8.63 -3.68 4.20
N GLY A 123 7.84 -3.14 3.28
CA GLY A 123 7.81 -1.73 2.99
C GLY A 123 6.72 -1.39 1.99
N VAL A 124 6.75 -0.14 1.55
CA VAL A 124 5.83 0.39 0.55
C VAL A 124 6.62 1.14 -0.50
N ARG A 125 6.16 1.09 -1.74
CA ARG A 125 6.67 1.92 -2.83
C ARG A 125 5.58 2.91 -3.25
N PHE A 126 5.88 4.20 -3.14
CA PHE A 126 5.06 5.26 -3.71
C PHE A 126 5.49 5.53 -5.16
N ILE A 127 4.51 5.71 -6.03
CA ILE A 127 4.67 5.77 -7.49
C ILE A 127 4.55 7.21 -7.94
N SER A 128 5.67 7.76 -8.37
CA SER A 128 5.75 9.00 -9.14
C SER A 128 5.69 8.69 -10.64
N GLY A 129 5.14 9.61 -11.43
CA GLY A 129 4.92 9.42 -12.87
C GLY A 129 6.17 9.43 -13.76
N ASP A 130 7.38 9.21 -13.21
CA ASP A 130 8.67 9.42 -13.88
C ASP A 130 9.42 8.13 -14.24
N GLY A 131 8.85 6.93 -14.06
CA GLY A 131 9.62 5.69 -14.17
C GLY A 131 8.92 4.52 -14.85
N ALA A 132 9.44 4.10 -16.01
CA ALA A 132 9.07 2.86 -16.70
C ALA A 132 9.24 1.59 -15.81
N LYS A 133 10.17 1.62 -14.84
CA LYS A 133 10.31 0.53 -13.86
C LYS A 133 9.10 0.39 -12.96
N THR A 134 8.40 1.48 -12.70
CA THR A 134 7.24 1.51 -11.82
C THR A 134 6.05 0.83 -12.46
N ASP A 135 5.94 0.92 -13.78
CA ASP A 135 4.83 0.36 -14.56
C ASP A 135 4.72 -1.15 -14.35
N TYR A 136 5.84 -1.90 -14.34
CA TYR A 136 5.82 -3.35 -14.11
C TYR A 136 5.33 -3.74 -12.72
N TYR A 137 5.89 -3.14 -11.67
CA TYR A 137 5.49 -3.47 -10.29
C TYR A 137 4.05 -3.03 -10.00
N TYR A 138 3.66 -1.87 -10.50
CA TYR A 138 2.32 -1.35 -10.31
C TYR A 138 1.27 -2.13 -11.11
N ALA A 139 1.56 -2.47 -12.37
CA ALA A 139 0.68 -3.32 -13.18
C ALA A 139 0.51 -4.71 -12.55
N ALA A 140 1.59 -5.30 -12.02
CA ALA A 140 1.52 -6.54 -11.27
C ALA A 140 0.58 -6.37 -10.06
N TYR A 141 0.77 -5.34 -9.23
CA TYR A 141 -0.11 -5.06 -8.10
C TYR A 141 -1.60 -4.96 -8.50
N LEU A 142 -1.93 -4.16 -9.52
CA LEU A 142 -3.30 -3.96 -9.98
C LEU A 142 -3.94 -5.25 -10.49
N THR A 143 -3.20 -6.03 -11.28
CA THR A 143 -3.67 -7.31 -11.84
C THR A 143 -4.09 -8.27 -10.73
N PHE A 144 -3.31 -8.36 -9.65
CA PHE A 144 -3.63 -9.26 -8.55
C PHE A 144 -4.76 -8.75 -7.66
N TRP A 145 -4.79 -7.45 -7.35
CA TRP A 145 -5.89 -6.90 -6.56
C TRP A 145 -7.22 -6.96 -7.29
N GLY A 146 -7.23 -6.70 -8.60
CA GLY A 146 -8.41 -6.94 -9.45
C GLY A 146 -8.89 -8.39 -9.35
N ALA A 147 -7.99 -9.36 -9.53
CA ALA A 147 -8.34 -10.78 -9.42
C ALA A 147 -8.86 -11.19 -8.02
N ILE A 148 -8.31 -10.61 -6.94
CA ILE A 148 -8.81 -10.85 -5.57
C ILE A 148 -10.21 -10.27 -5.39
N GLU A 149 -10.45 -9.05 -5.88
CA GLU A 149 -11.77 -8.43 -5.81
C GLU A 149 -12.80 -9.20 -6.63
N ASP A 150 -12.44 -9.65 -7.82
CA ASP A 150 -13.30 -10.48 -8.67
C ASP A 150 -13.63 -11.81 -8.01
N THR A 151 -12.63 -12.49 -7.42
CA THR A 151 -12.83 -13.73 -6.66
C THR A 151 -13.71 -13.50 -5.43
N ARG A 152 -13.50 -12.39 -4.71
CA ARG A 152 -14.33 -12.03 -3.55
C ARG A 152 -15.77 -11.72 -3.96
N ARG A 153 -15.98 -11.04 -5.09
CA ARG A 153 -17.30 -10.79 -5.66
C ARG A 153 -17.97 -12.10 -6.06
N ALA A 154 -17.28 -12.98 -6.78
CA ALA A 154 -17.80 -14.29 -7.17
C ALA A 154 -18.24 -15.12 -5.95
N ASN A 155 -17.38 -15.23 -4.94
CA ASN A 155 -17.71 -15.95 -3.69
C ASN A 155 -18.87 -15.31 -2.91
N LEU A 156 -19.02 -13.99 -2.98
CA LEU A 156 -20.16 -13.30 -2.36
C LEU A 156 -21.45 -13.57 -3.15
N THR A 157 -21.38 -13.58 -4.48
CA THR A 157 -22.50 -13.93 -5.37
C THR A 157 -22.95 -15.38 -5.16
N GLU A 158 -22.01 -16.33 -5.04
CA GLU A 158 -22.32 -17.74 -4.74
C GLU A 158 -22.98 -17.89 -3.37
N LYS A 159 -22.45 -17.25 -2.32
CA LYS A 159 -23.07 -17.27 -0.98
C LYS A 159 -24.46 -16.62 -0.94
N ILE A 160 -24.67 -15.57 -1.74
CA ILE A 160 -25.99 -14.99 -1.92
C ILE A 160 -26.89 -16.02 -2.60
N GLN A 161 -26.48 -16.64 -3.71
CA GLN A 161 -27.27 -17.67 -4.40
C GLN A 161 -27.61 -18.88 -3.51
N GLU A 162 -26.65 -19.38 -2.72
CA GLU A 162 -26.86 -20.45 -1.74
C GLU A 162 -27.82 -20.03 -0.63
N GLY A 163 -27.73 -18.79 -0.14
CA GLY A 163 -28.62 -18.21 0.86
C GLY A 163 -30.00 -17.77 0.32
N THR A 164 -30.20 -17.71 -1.00
CA THR A 164 -31.47 -17.30 -1.63
C THR A 164 -32.39 -18.48 -1.95
N THR A 165 -32.02 -19.71 -1.60
CA THR A 165 -32.95 -20.87 -1.68
C THR A 165 -34.12 -20.80 -0.68
N HIS A 166 -34.21 -19.76 0.15
CA HIS A 166 -35.41 -19.41 0.92
C HIS A 166 -35.85 -17.95 0.72
N LYS A 167 -36.25 -17.60 -0.51
CA LYS A 167 -37.50 -16.88 -0.83
C LYS A 167 -37.42 -16.37 -2.26
N ALA A 168 -38.22 -16.95 -3.13
CA ALA A 168 -38.71 -16.22 -4.28
C ALA A 168 -39.42 -14.93 -3.81
N ILE A 169 -39.22 -13.83 -4.54
CA ILE A 169 -40.23 -12.85 -5.01
C ILE A 169 -39.49 -11.58 -5.45
N GLY A 170 -39.74 -11.14 -6.69
CA GLY A 170 -39.69 -9.72 -7.06
C GLY A 170 -38.61 -9.35 -8.08
N GLU A 171 -39.03 -9.24 -9.34
CA GLU A 171 -38.31 -8.59 -10.44
C GLU A 171 -37.86 -7.18 -10.06
N THR A 172 -36.59 -6.78 -10.31
CA THR A 172 -36.27 -5.44 -10.82
C THR A 172 -34.87 -5.34 -11.45
N GLU A 173 -34.87 -4.98 -12.74
CA GLU A 173 -33.88 -4.28 -13.57
C GLU A 173 -32.36 -4.44 -13.34
N VAL A 174 -31.71 -5.01 -14.37
CA VAL A 174 -30.28 -4.91 -14.65
C VAL A 174 -29.92 -3.46 -15.00
N LYS A 175 -29.33 -2.72 -14.05
CA LYS A 175 -28.65 -1.45 -14.37
C LYS A 175 -27.33 -1.73 -15.08
N LYS A 176 -27.19 -1.21 -16.30
CA LYS A 176 -25.99 -1.21 -17.13
C LYS A 176 -24.76 -0.73 -16.34
N LEU A 177 -23.63 -1.41 -16.55
CA LEU A 177 -22.29 -1.00 -16.14
C LEU A 177 -21.98 0.44 -16.62
N PRO A 178 -21.25 1.26 -15.84
CA PRO A 178 -20.69 2.49 -16.37
C PRO A 178 -19.59 2.17 -17.39
N GLU A 179 -19.80 2.62 -18.63
CA GLU A 179 -18.76 2.74 -19.64
C GLU A 179 -17.72 3.77 -19.16
N PHE A 180 -16.56 3.29 -18.71
CA PHE A 180 -15.34 4.07 -18.78
C PHE A 180 -14.47 3.49 -19.90
N LEU A 181 -14.78 3.93 -21.13
CA LEU A 181 -13.80 4.06 -22.21
C LEU A 181 -13.18 5.46 -22.06
N HIS A 182 -11.88 5.72 -22.29
CA HIS A 182 -11.20 5.45 -23.55
C HIS A 182 -9.65 5.55 -23.42
N PRO A 183 -8.92 5.05 -24.43
CA PRO A 183 -7.50 4.76 -24.41
C PRO A 183 -6.63 6.00 -24.61
N VAL A 184 -5.37 5.90 -24.15
CA VAL A 184 -4.28 6.83 -24.45
C VAL A 184 -4.21 7.03 -25.96
N GLY A 185 -4.55 8.24 -26.39
CA GLY A 185 -4.56 8.66 -27.78
C GLY A 185 -3.17 8.65 -28.38
N ASN A 186 -3.06 7.93 -29.49
CA ASN A 186 -2.08 8.09 -30.55
C ASN A 186 -1.87 9.56 -30.92
N ARG A 187 -0.60 10.01 -30.95
CA ARG A 187 -0.03 11.15 -31.72
C ARG A 187 1.44 11.29 -31.28
N LEU A 188 2.49 11.22 -32.11
CA LEU A 188 2.65 11.47 -33.54
C LEU A 188 3.89 10.72 -34.06
N ALA A 189 3.75 10.07 -35.22
CA ALA A 189 4.82 9.84 -36.16
C ALA A 189 4.46 10.56 -37.48
N HIS A 190 5.45 11.25 -38.04
CA HIS A 190 5.56 11.78 -39.40
C HIS A 190 4.64 12.95 -39.83
N LYS A 191 5.24 14.14 -39.90
CA LYS A 191 5.63 14.78 -41.18
C LYS A 191 6.94 15.53 -40.98
#